data_AF-A0A6I2Z2A5-F1
#
_entry.id   AF-A0A6I2Z2A5-F1
#
_cell.length_a   1.000
_cell.length_b   1.000
_cell.length_c   1.000
_cell.angle_alpha   90.00
_cell.angle_beta   90.00
_cell.angle_gamma   90.00
#
_symmetry.space_group_name_H-M   'P 1'
#
loop_
_entity.id
_entity.type
_entity.pdbx_description
1 polymer ?
#
loop_
_entity_poly.entity_id
_entity_poly.type
_entity_poly.pdbx_seq_one_letter_code
_entity_poly.pdbx_strand_id
1 'polypeptide(L)' 'MKALVIGAGGVGSAIVNIASRKSFITSMVVADRTLSRAEAAVTRIKDSRFSAAEVNAAELEDLRTLIRKVKPDVV' A
#
# COMPACT_ATOMS: atom_id res chain seq x y z
N MET A 1 -2.44 -7.23 11.44
CA MET A 1 -1.44 -6.17 11.24
C MET A 1 -1.81 -5.36 10.01
N LYS A 2 -1.80 -4.04 10.15
CA LYS A 2 -2.02 -3.05 9.09
C LYS A 2 -0.67 -2.61 8.53
N ALA A 3 -0.48 -2.72 7.22
CA ALA A 3 0.74 -2.30 6.55
C ALA A 3 0.46 -1.17 5.56
N LEU A 4 1.42 -0.25 5.42
CA LEU A 4 1.42 0.77 4.38
C LEU A 4 2.67 0.59 3.53
N VAL A 5 2.54 0.32 2.23
CA VAL A 5 3.69 0.20 1.32
C VAL A 5 3.80 1.48 0.52
N ILE A 6 4.97 2.14 0.56
CA ILE A 6 5.28 3.30 -0.28
C ILE A 6 6.07 2.84 -1.51
N GLY A 7 5.45 2.99 -2.68
CA GLY A 7 5.94 2.56 -3.98
C GLY A 7 5.22 1.31 -4.50
N ALA A 8 4.68 1.41 -5.73
CA ALA A 8 4.01 0.34 -6.45
C ALA A 8 4.80 -0.14 -7.68
N GLY A 9 6.14 0.03 -7.65
CA GLY A 9 7.04 -0.54 -8.64
C GLY A 9 7.13 -2.08 -8.57
N GLY A 10 8.16 -2.67 -9.18
CA GLY A 10 8.34 -4.12 -9.21
C GLY A 10 8.37 -4.77 -7.81
N VAL A 11 9.09 -4.15 -6.87
CA VAL A 11 9.20 -4.65 -5.49
C VAL A 11 7.88 -4.48 -4.72
N GLY A 12 7.25 -3.31 -4.79
CA GLY A 12 5.96 -3.08 -4.12
C GLY A 12 4.88 -4.05 -4.60
N SER A 13 4.80 -4.28 -5.91
CA SER A 13 3.90 -5.27 -6.50
C SER A 13 4.23 -6.71 -6.06
N ALA A 14 5.51 -7.04 -5.86
CA ALA A 14 5.92 -8.35 -5.33
C ALA A 14 5.53 -8.51 -3.85
N ILE A 15 5.69 -7.47 -3.03
CA ILE A 15 5.27 -7.46 -1.62
C ILE A 15 3.78 -7.76 -1.51
N VAL A 16 2.94 -7.13 -2.33
CA VAL A 16 1.49 -7.34 -2.36
C VAL A 16 1.15 -8.82 -2.64
N ASN A 17 1.82 -9.44 -3.62
CA ASN A 17 1.66 -10.87 -3.93
C ASN A 17 2.09 -11.79 -2.78
N ILE A 18 3.14 -11.45 -2.06
CA ILE A 18 3.63 -12.24 -0.92
C ILE A 18 2.68 -12.07 0.27
N ALA A 19 2.28 -10.84 0.57
CA ALA A 19 1.43 -10.48 1.69
C ALA A 19 0.02 -11.06 1.59
N SER A 20 -0.52 -11.24 0.38
CA SER A 20 -1.84 -11.87 0.19
C SER A 20 -1.92 -13.28 0.76
N ARG A 21 -0.78 -13.99 0.80
CA ARG A 21 -0.66 -15.35 1.35
C ARG A 21 -0.41 -15.38 2.86
N LYS A 22 -0.34 -14.21 3.51
CA LYS A 22 -0.07 -14.07 4.94
C LYS A 22 -1.34 -13.68 5.69
N SER A 23 -1.81 -14.57 6.56
CA SER A 23 -3.04 -14.38 7.34
C SER A 23 -2.92 -13.29 8.40
N PHE A 24 -1.71 -12.99 8.90
CA PHE A 24 -1.50 -11.95 9.90
C PHE A 24 -1.64 -10.52 9.33
N ILE A 25 -1.57 -10.34 8.00
CA ILE A 25 -1.85 -9.06 7.35
C ILE A 25 -3.37 -8.91 7.25
N THR A 26 -3.91 -7.99 8.03
CA THR A 26 -5.37 -7.78 8.12
C THR A 26 -5.83 -6.61 7.24
N SER A 27 -4.91 -5.71 6.87
CA SER A 27 -5.14 -4.65 5.90
C SER A 27 -3.79 -4.20 5.33
N MET A 28 -3.75 -3.88 4.04
CA MET A 28 -2.58 -3.29 3.39
C MET A 28 -3.02 -2.16 2.46
N VAL A 29 -2.39 -0.99 2.61
CA VAL A 29 -2.52 0.12 1.67
C VAL A 29 -1.23 0.19 0.86
N VAL A 30 -1.35 0.23 -0.46
CA VAL A 30 -0.22 0.46 -1.37
C VAL A 30 -0.36 1.86 -1.91
N ALA A 31 0.65 2.69 -1.71
CA ALA A 31 0.63 4.07 -2.13
C ALA A 31 1.76 4.36 -3.13
N ASP A 32 1.47 5.09 -4.20
CA ASP A 32 2.46 5.49 -5.19
C ASP A 32 2.15 6.91 -5.67
N ARG A 33 3.14 7.59 -6.25
CA ARG A 33 2.93 8.91 -6.86
C ARG A 33 1.98 8.81 -8.06
N THR A 34 1.98 7.68 -8.76
CA THR A 34 1.03 7.39 -9.82
C THR A 34 -0.01 6.41 -9.29
N LEU A 35 -1.20 6.92 -8.94
CA LEU A 35 -2.30 6.13 -8.37
C LEU A 35 -2.57 4.82 -9.13
N SER A 36 -2.62 4.89 -10.46
CA SER A 36 -2.92 3.73 -11.30
C SER A 36 -1.91 2.58 -11.16
N ARG A 37 -0.66 2.85 -10.76
CA ARG A 37 0.32 1.79 -10.44
C ARG A 37 -0.05 1.05 -9.17
N ALA A 38 -0.46 1.78 -8.13
CA ALA A 38 -0.92 1.19 -6.88
C ALA A 38 -2.22 0.39 -7.09
N GLU A 39 -3.17 0.93 -7.86
CA GLU A 39 -4.40 0.23 -8.24
C GLU A 39 -4.11 -1.07 -9.00
N ALA A 40 -3.19 -1.04 -9.95
CA ALA A 40 -2.78 -2.22 -10.71
C ALA A 40 -2.15 -3.30 -9.81
N ALA A 41 -1.37 -2.90 -8.79
CA ALA A 41 -0.76 -3.83 -7.85
C ALA A 41 -1.80 -4.58 -7.02
N VAL A 42 -2.81 -3.88 -6.48
CA VAL A 42 -3.82 -4.49 -5.60
C VAL A 42 -4.93 -5.23 -6.37
N THR A 43 -5.33 -4.73 -7.55
CA THR A 43 -6.42 -5.32 -8.36
C THR A 43 -6.09 -6.76 -8.79
N ARG A 44 -4.81 -7.06 -9.03
CA ARG A 44 -4.35 -8.39 -9.44
C ARG A 44 -4.62 -9.47 -8.39
N ILE A 45 -4.67 -9.11 -7.10
CA ILE A 45 -4.84 -10.07 -6.01
C ILE A 45 -6.31 -10.42 -5.77
N LYS A 46 -7.25 -9.52 -6.14
CA LYS A 46 -8.70 -9.68 -5.88
C LYS A 46 -9.02 -9.94 -4.40
N ASP A 47 -8.36 -9.22 -3.51
CA ASP A 47 -8.52 -9.36 -2.05
C ASP A 47 -8.85 -8.00 -1.44
N SER A 48 -9.97 -7.94 -0.71
CA SER A 48 -10.50 -6.70 -0.11
C SER A 48 -9.64 -6.14 1.04
N ARG A 49 -8.68 -6.91 1.55
CA ARG A 49 -7.70 -6.41 2.52
C ARG A 49 -6.74 -5.39 1.91
N PHE A 50 -6.62 -5.36 0.58
CA PHE A 50 -5.66 -4.54 -0.15
C PHE A 50 -6.35 -3.36 -0.82
N SER A 51 -5.80 -2.16 -0.65
CA SER A 51 -6.32 -0.94 -1.25
C SER A 51 -5.20 -0.05 -1.75
N ALA A 52 -5.52 0.83 -2.71
CA ALA A 52 -4.58 1.75 -3.31
C ALA A 52 -4.76 3.18 -2.76
N ALA A 53 -3.68 3.94 -2.72
CA ALA A 53 -3.68 5.37 -2.43
C ALA A 53 -2.67 6.09 -3.32
N GLU A 54 -2.87 7.40 -3.51
CA GLU A 54 -1.87 8.27 -4.09
C GLU A 54 -1.08 8.97 -2.98
N VAL A 55 0.24 9.12 -3.17
CA VAL A 55 1.08 9.89 -2.25
C VAL A 55 2.32 10.42 -2.96
N ASN A 56 2.68 11.68 -2.70
CA ASN A 56 4.00 12.17 -3.05
C ASN A 56 4.97 11.94 -1.89
N ALA A 57 5.79 10.88 -1.98
CA ALA A 57 6.77 10.56 -0.94
C ALA A 57 7.92 11.58 -0.80
N ALA A 58 8.05 12.52 -1.73
CA ALA A 58 8.97 13.65 -1.59
C ALA A 58 8.43 14.74 -0.65
N GLU A 59 7.13 14.75 -0.35
CA GLU A 59 6.47 15.72 0.51
C GLU A 59 6.17 15.10 1.89
N LEU A 60 6.79 15.66 2.92
CA LEU A 60 6.68 15.11 4.28
C LEU A 60 5.24 15.14 4.82
N GLU A 61 4.48 16.19 4.49
CA GLU A 61 3.09 16.30 4.96
C GLU A 61 2.13 15.34 4.24
N ASP A 62 2.40 14.97 3.00
CA ASP A 62 1.64 13.93 2.29
C ASP A 62 1.79 12.58 3.00
N LEU A 63 3.03 12.21 3.33
CA LEU A 63 3.32 11.00 4.10
C LEU A 63 2.66 11.04 5.48
N ARG A 64 2.78 12.15 6.21
CA ARG A 64 2.15 12.32 7.55
C ARG A 64 0.63 12.19 7.47
N THR A 65 0.01 12.81 6.48
CA THR A 65 -1.44 12.75 6.26
C THR A 65 -1.89 11.33 5.96
N LEU A 66 -1.18 10.62 5.08
CA LEU A 66 -1.50 9.25 4.75
C LEU A 66 -1.32 8.31 5.95
N ILE A 67 -0.21 8.41 6.69
CA ILE A 67 0.05 7.59 7.87
C ILE A 67 -1.04 7.80 8.93
N ARG A 68 -1.45 9.06 9.19
CA ARG A 68 -2.55 9.36 10.14
C ARG A 68 -3.89 8.80 9.69
N LYS A 69 -4.17 8.82 8.38
CA LYS A 69 -5.40 8.27 7.80
C LYS A 69 -5.44 6.75 7.89
N VAL A 70 -4.36 6.08 7.48
CA VAL A 70 -4.26 4.62 7.39
C VAL A 70 -4.05 3.98 8.76
N LYS A 71 -3.34 4.67 9.67
CA LYS A 71 -2.91 4.17 10.98
C LYS A 71 -2.24 2.78 10.86
N PRO A 72 -1.18 2.66 10.04
CA PRO A 72 -0.49 1.39 9.85
C PRO A 72 0.35 1.04 11.09
N ASP A 73 0.55 -0.26 11.32
CA ASP A 73 1.50 -0.77 12.32
C ASP A 73 2.95 -0.69 11.80
N VAL A 74 3.11 -0.71 10.46
CA VAL A 74 4.40 -0.63 9.75
C VAL A 74 4.26 0.09 8.42
N VAL A 75 5.27 0.87 8.06
CA VAL A 75 5.45 1.52 6.74
C VAL A 75 6.62 0.88 6.02
#